data_AF-A0A0W7VU66-F1
#
_entry.id   AF-A0A0W7VU66-F1
#
_cell.length_a   1.000
_cell.length_b   1.000
_cell.length_c   1.000
_cell.angle_alpha   90.00
_cell.angle_beta   90.00
_cell.angle_gamma   90.00
#
_symmetry.space_group_name_H-M   'P 1'
#
loop_
_entity.id
_entity.type
_entity.pdbx_description
1 polymer ?
#
loop_
_entity_poly.entity_id
_entity_poly.type
_entity_poly.pdbx_seq_one_letter_code
_entity_poly.pdbx_strand_id
1 'polypeptide(L)'
;MDDRSRNNSEAQSHATNIDHTLKELQRKVREYEAQLSELRSAEYEAPSTAAGQARILKTAFDDVTNSEPFLPFPGSVLPALLALRKTHQTIQESKAFLASQIETTEKTKKRLKDDEAALRDQQLLNEALKQRIETLRTEADSGANAQPEDEARKRIEELRRKKQTYNKETSKLMKSLNRFIDDHLAVMLAAEAMGGPVVGDLMNADAEEIAAGFNAQGKLKKPKGETNKDKSQRRIDDIWGPSDGSSGGKKRDVATAAGEEMRQLTEELLNKLVEAKGSSSDAYVRLPYETASARFLIRSNVAQFHPKDAMRIRLVDYGRELDD
;
A
#
# COMPACT_ATOMS: atom_id res chain seq x y z
N MET A 1 40.07 -21.74 -48.62
CA MET A 1 40.79 -20.46 -48.45
C MET A 1 40.27 -19.38 -49.42
N ASP A 2 39.52 -19.75 -50.46
CA ASP A 2 39.15 -18.84 -51.56
C ASP A 2 37.99 -17.87 -51.25
N ASP A 3 37.04 -18.24 -50.38
CA ASP A 3 35.87 -17.39 -50.06
C ASP A 3 36.25 -16.10 -49.32
N ARG A 4 37.30 -16.12 -48.49
CA ARG A 4 37.76 -14.91 -47.78
C ARG A 4 38.43 -13.91 -48.74
N SER A 5 39.11 -14.41 -49.77
CA SER A 5 39.74 -13.55 -50.77
C SER A 5 38.69 -12.93 -51.71
N ARG A 6 37.65 -13.68 -52.06
CA ARG A 6 36.52 -13.17 -52.86
C ARG A 6 35.72 -12.11 -52.12
N ASN A 7 35.37 -12.35 -50.85
CA ASN A 7 34.65 -11.36 -50.04
C ASN A 7 35.43 -10.06 -49.85
N ASN A 8 36.77 -10.12 -49.71
CA ASN A 8 37.59 -8.92 -49.64
C ASN A 8 37.62 -8.14 -50.97
N SER A 9 37.65 -8.83 -52.11
CA SER A 9 37.61 -8.20 -53.42
C SER A 9 36.26 -7.53 -53.70
N GLU A 10 35.16 -8.16 -53.29
CA GLU A 10 33.80 -7.61 -53.44
C GLU A 10 33.56 -6.43 -52.49
N ALA A 11 34.08 -6.49 -51.27
CA ALA A 11 34.03 -5.36 -50.34
C ALA A 11 34.82 -4.14 -50.85
N GLN A 12 35.98 -4.38 -51.48
CA GLN A 12 36.78 -3.33 -52.09
C GLN A 12 36.10 -2.70 -53.31
N SER A 13 35.52 -3.50 -54.21
CA SER A 13 34.79 -2.98 -55.38
C SER A 13 33.52 -2.22 -54.96
N HIS A 14 32.83 -2.68 -53.92
CA HIS A 14 31.70 -1.98 -53.33
C HIS A 14 32.13 -0.62 -52.74
N ALA A 15 33.25 -0.56 -52.00
CA ALA A 15 33.77 0.69 -51.46
C ALA A 15 34.14 1.70 -52.55
N THR A 16 34.80 1.26 -53.63
CA THR A 16 35.12 2.15 -54.77
C THR A 16 33.86 2.68 -55.46
N ASN A 17 32.80 1.85 -55.56
CA ASN A 17 31.53 2.28 -56.14
C ASN A 17 30.81 3.30 -55.25
N ILE A 18 30.85 3.13 -53.92
CA ILE A 18 30.36 4.15 -52.97
C ILE A 18 31.07 5.48 -53.22
N ASP A 19 32.40 5.48 -53.26
CA ASP A 19 33.17 6.71 -53.45
C ASP A 19 32.85 7.40 -54.78
N HIS A 20 32.64 6.62 -55.85
CA HIS A 20 32.26 7.17 -57.15
C HIS A 20 30.85 7.80 -57.12
N THR A 21 29.87 7.10 -56.54
CA THR A 21 28.50 7.63 -56.38
C THR A 21 28.47 8.89 -55.51
N LEU A 22 29.27 8.94 -54.45
CA LEU A 22 29.33 10.08 -53.54
C LEU A 22 29.91 11.31 -54.25
N LYS A 23 31.00 11.15 -55.01
CA LYS A 23 31.59 12.24 -55.81
C LYS A 23 30.63 12.72 -56.89
N GLU A 24 29.91 11.82 -57.56
CA GLU A 24 28.91 12.18 -58.56
C GLU A 24 27.78 13.01 -57.94
N LEU A 25 27.21 12.56 -56.83
CA LEU A 25 26.13 13.26 -56.13
C LEU A 25 26.60 14.63 -55.61
N GLN A 26 27.78 14.71 -55.01
CA GLN A 26 28.33 16.00 -54.56
C GLN A 26 28.53 16.97 -55.71
N ARG A 27 29.02 16.49 -56.86
CA ARG A 27 29.17 17.32 -58.06
C ARG A 27 27.80 17.83 -58.54
N LYS A 28 26.79 16.96 -58.61
CA LYS A 28 25.44 17.34 -59.03
C LYS A 28 24.78 18.32 -58.08
N VAL A 29 24.92 18.12 -56.76
CA VAL A 29 24.42 19.07 -55.75
C VAL A 29 25.07 20.44 -55.95
N ARG A 30 26.39 20.52 -56.13
CA ARG A 30 27.07 21.80 -56.37
C ARG A 30 26.64 22.46 -57.68
N GLU A 31 26.42 21.68 -58.73
CA GLU A 31 25.93 22.18 -60.03
C GLU A 31 24.54 22.80 -59.87
N TYR A 32 23.61 22.11 -59.20
CA TYR A 32 22.28 22.65 -58.94
C TYR A 32 22.31 23.83 -57.97
N GLU A 33 23.15 23.82 -56.94
CA GLU A 33 23.33 24.95 -56.03
C GLU A 33 23.87 26.19 -56.76
N ALA A 34 24.81 26.01 -57.69
CA ALA A 34 25.33 27.08 -58.52
C ALA A 34 24.23 27.65 -59.43
N GLN A 35 23.47 26.80 -60.13
CA GLN A 35 22.33 27.23 -60.96
C GLN A 35 21.28 27.96 -60.12
N LEU A 36 21.00 27.47 -58.91
CA LEU A 36 20.04 28.11 -58.00
C LEU A 36 20.56 29.46 -57.49
N SER A 37 21.87 29.59 -57.26
CA SER A 37 22.50 30.86 -56.89
C SER A 37 22.45 31.89 -58.04
N GLU A 38 22.65 31.43 -59.27
CA GLU A 38 22.54 32.25 -60.48
C GLU A 38 21.09 32.75 -60.66
N LEU A 39 20.11 31.85 -60.55
CA LEU A 39 18.68 32.20 -60.61
C LEU A 39 18.23 33.13 -59.48
N ARG A 40 18.83 33.04 -58.29
CA ARG A 40 18.56 33.97 -57.19
C ARG A 40 19.20 35.34 -57.40
N SER A 41 20.30 35.40 -58.13
CA SER A 41 20.98 36.65 -58.48
C SER A 41 20.34 37.37 -59.66
N ALA A 42 19.65 36.63 -60.54
CA ALA A 42 18.81 37.16 -61.59
C ALA A 42 17.49 37.69 -61.00
N GLU A 43 17.26 38.99 -61.08
CA GLU A 43 15.99 39.60 -60.67
C GLU A 43 14.90 39.30 -61.71
N TYR A 44 13.96 38.42 -61.35
CA TYR A 44 12.80 38.11 -62.20
C TYR A 44 11.57 38.86 -61.70
N GLU A 45 10.84 39.51 -62.62
CA GLU A 45 9.55 40.13 -62.30
C GLU A 45 8.51 39.05 -61.98
N ALA A 46 8.12 38.95 -60.71
CA ALA A 46 7.04 38.09 -60.29
C ALA A 46 5.69 38.69 -60.72
N PRO A 47 4.76 37.91 -61.33
CA PRO A 47 3.44 38.43 -61.67
C PRO A 47 2.69 38.80 -60.39
N SER A 48 2.09 39.99 -60.36
CA SER A 48 1.34 40.51 -59.21
C SER A 48 -0.03 39.86 -59.01
N THR A 49 -0.56 39.19 -60.03
CA THR A 49 -1.90 38.58 -60.02
C THR A 49 -1.85 37.09 -59.66
N ALA A 50 -2.67 36.66 -58.70
CA ALA A 50 -2.76 35.25 -58.24
C ALA A 50 -3.04 34.25 -59.38
N ALA A 51 -3.87 34.62 -60.36
CA ALA A 51 -4.16 33.79 -61.54
C ALA A 51 -2.95 33.65 -62.47
N GLY A 52 -2.06 34.66 -62.53
CA GLY A 52 -0.81 34.60 -63.29
C GLY A 52 0.20 33.68 -62.63
N GLN A 53 0.34 33.77 -61.30
CA GLN A 53 1.21 32.88 -60.51
C GLN A 53 0.80 31.41 -60.62
N ALA A 54 -0.50 31.11 -60.53
CA ALA A 54 -1.00 29.74 -60.68
C ALA A 54 -0.73 29.15 -62.08
N ARG A 55 -0.78 29.97 -63.14
CA ARG A 55 -0.45 29.53 -64.50
C ARG A 55 1.03 29.22 -64.64
N ILE A 56 1.91 30.05 -64.09
CA ILE A 56 3.36 29.83 -64.10
C ILE A 56 3.73 28.59 -63.29
N LEU A 57 3.11 28.39 -62.12
CA LEU A 57 3.32 27.18 -61.34
C LEU A 57 2.87 25.94 -62.11
N LYS A 58 1.71 26.00 -62.76
CA LYS A 58 1.22 24.89 -63.58
C LYS A 58 2.19 24.56 -64.71
N THR A 59 2.63 25.56 -65.49
CA THR A 59 3.60 25.33 -66.57
C THR A 59 4.93 24.80 -66.03
N ALA A 60 5.43 25.32 -64.91
CA ALA A 60 6.65 24.83 -64.29
C ALA A 60 6.52 23.38 -63.79
N PHE A 61 5.37 23.01 -63.21
CA PHE A 61 5.11 21.62 -62.82
C PHE A 61 5.02 20.71 -64.05
N ASP A 62 4.31 21.13 -65.10
CA ASP A 62 4.22 20.39 -66.36
C ASP A 62 5.64 20.20 -66.95
N ASP A 63 6.47 21.23 -66.97
CA ASP A 63 7.86 21.19 -67.45
C ASP A 63 8.74 20.25 -66.59
N VAL A 64 8.64 20.30 -65.27
CA VAL A 64 9.37 19.40 -64.36
C VAL A 64 8.93 17.95 -64.55
N THR A 65 7.63 17.69 -64.73
CA THR A 65 7.14 16.32 -64.96
C THR A 65 7.56 15.75 -66.31
N ASN A 66 7.76 16.61 -67.33
CA ASN A 66 8.22 16.22 -68.65
C ASN A 66 9.76 16.15 -68.75
N SER A 67 10.48 16.71 -67.78
CA SER A 67 11.94 16.64 -67.73
C SER A 67 12.44 15.25 -67.36
N GLU A 68 13.56 14.83 -67.95
CA GLU A 68 14.14 13.51 -67.66
C GLU A 68 14.70 13.49 -66.23
N PRO A 69 14.26 12.54 -65.38
CA PRO A 69 14.74 12.46 -64.01
C PRO A 69 16.22 12.07 -63.98
N PHE A 70 16.93 12.55 -62.95
CA PHE A 70 18.31 12.13 -62.73
C PHE A 70 18.40 10.62 -62.50
N LEU A 71 19.06 9.94 -63.43
CA LEU A 71 19.39 8.52 -63.36
C LEU A 71 20.87 8.37 -63.01
N PRO A 72 21.22 7.65 -61.93
CA PRO A 72 22.62 7.44 -61.57
C PRO A 72 23.30 6.50 -62.59
N PHE A 73 24.64 6.53 -62.65
CA PHE A 73 25.39 5.67 -63.58
C PHE A 73 25.11 4.16 -63.36
N PRO A 74 25.22 3.33 -64.41
CA PRO A 74 25.04 1.87 -64.31
C PRO A 74 26.14 1.26 -63.43
N GLY A 75 25.76 0.69 -62.28
CA GLY A 75 26.68 0.22 -61.24
C GLY A 75 26.69 1.09 -59.97
N SER A 76 25.89 2.16 -59.95
CA SER A 76 25.65 2.95 -58.75
C SER A 76 25.00 2.12 -57.64
N VAL A 77 25.56 2.23 -56.43
CA VAL A 77 25.02 1.62 -55.21
C VAL A 77 23.86 2.43 -54.61
N LEU A 78 23.55 3.60 -55.17
CA LEU A 78 22.54 4.52 -54.61
C LEU A 78 21.14 3.91 -54.50
N PRO A 79 20.59 3.22 -55.51
CA PRO A 79 19.26 2.60 -55.39
C PRO A 79 19.22 1.54 -54.29
N ALA A 80 20.30 0.75 -54.16
CA ALA A 80 20.41 -0.28 -53.13
C ALA A 80 20.51 0.33 -51.72
N LEU A 81 21.33 1.38 -51.54
CA LEU A 81 21.43 2.10 -50.27
C LEU A 81 20.13 2.80 -49.88
N LEU A 82 19.41 3.37 -50.85
CA LEU A 82 18.12 3.99 -50.61
C LEU A 82 17.07 2.96 -50.23
N ALA A 83 17.01 1.83 -50.93
CA ALA A 83 16.16 0.70 -50.57
C ALA A 83 16.48 0.19 -49.15
N LEU A 84 17.76 0.02 -48.81
CA LEU A 84 18.19 -0.39 -47.47
C LEU A 84 17.76 0.63 -46.40
N ARG A 85 18.01 1.92 -46.63
CA ARG A 85 17.61 2.98 -45.69
C ARG A 85 16.10 3.02 -45.51
N LYS A 86 15.34 2.95 -46.61
CA LYS A 86 13.88 2.99 -46.58
C LYS A 86 13.30 1.76 -45.89
N THR A 87 13.79 0.57 -46.20
CA THR A 87 13.37 -0.66 -45.51
C THR A 87 13.73 -0.62 -44.02
N HIS A 88 14.91 -0.10 -43.66
CA HIS A 88 15.27 0.07 -42.25
C HIS A 88 14.34 1.06 -41.54
N GLN A 89 14.05 2.19 -42.19
CA GLN A 89 13.12 3.19 -41.68
C GLN A 89 11.71 2.60 -41.49
N THR A 90 11.17 1.90 -42.48
CA THR A 90 9.83 1.29 -42.36
C THR A 90 9.78 0.20 -41.29
N ILE A 91 10.87 -0.56 -41.10
CA ILE A 91 10.97 -1.51 -39.98
C ILE A 91 10.93 -0.80 -38.63
N GLN A 92 11.67 0.31 -38.48
CA GLN A 92 11.66 1.07 -37.24
C GLN A 92 10.29 1.70 -36.96
N GLU A 93 9.68 2.32 -37.97
CA GLU A 93 8.34 2.92 -37.87
C GLU A 93 7.28 1.85 -37.56
N SER A 94 7.33 0.70 -38.21
CA SER A 94 6.43 -0.43 -37.95
C SER A 94 6.59 -0.96 -36.52
N LYS A 95 7.82 -1.09 -36.02
CA LYS A 95 8.07 -1.49 -34.62
C LYS A 95 7.50 -0.48 -33.63
N ALA A 96 7.71 0.81 -33.86
CA ALA A 96 7.15 1.86 -33.02
C ALA A 96 5.62 1.85 -33.04
N PHE A 97 5.02 1.65 -34.21
CA PHE A 97 3.57 1.51 -34.35
C PHE A 97 3.03 0.30 -33.59
N LEU A 98 3.65 -0.88 -33.76
CA LEU A 98 3.27 -2.09 -33.03
C LEU A 98 3.36 -1.90 -31.51
N ALA A 99 4.42 -1.24 -31.02
CA ALA A 99 4.56 -0.95 -29.60
C ALA A 99 3.40 -0.08 -29.08
N SER A 100 3.02 0.97 -29.83
CA SER A 100 1.87 1.82 -29.46
C SER A 100 0.55 1.04 -29.50
N GLN A 101 0.39 0.13 -30.47
CA GLN A 101 -0.83 -0.66 -30.62
C GLN A 101 -0.97 -1.75 -29.55
N ILE A 102 0.14 -2.29 -29.05
CA ILE A 102 0.12 -3.22 -27.91
C ILE A 102 -0.45 -2.53 -26.68
N GLU A 103 -0.06 -1.29 -26.40
CA GLU A 103 -0.59 -0.56 -25.25
C GLU A 103 -2.10 -0.29 -25.39
N THR A 104 -2.56 0.13 -26.57
CA THR A 104 -3.99 0.37 -26.81
C THR A 104 -4.81 -0.92 -26.70
N THR A 105 -4.31 -2.03 -27.25
CA THR A 105 -4.99 -3.33 -27.18
C THR A 105 -5.02 -3.89 -25.76
N GLU A 106 -3.98 -3.71 -24.96
CA GLU A 106 -4.02 -4.12 -23.55
C GLU A 106 -4.99 -3.25 -22.74
N LYS A 107 -5.08 -1.95 -23.02
CA LYS A 107 -6.10 -1.07 -22.41
C LYS A 107 -7.52 -1.50 -22.78
N THR A 108 -7.78 -1.83 -24.05
CA THR A 108 -9.12 -2.28 -24.47
C THR A 108 -9.47 -3.65 -23.90
N LYS A 109 -8.53 -4.59 -23.82
CA LYS A 109 -8.73 -5.87 -23.14
C LYS A 109 -9.06 -5.71 -21.66
N LYS A 110 -8.40 -4.80 -20.95
CA LYS A 110 -8.71 -4.50 -19.54
C LYS A 110 -10.14 -3.97 -19.40
N ARG A 111 -10.51 -2.96 -20.20
CA ARG A 111 -11.88 -2.42 -20.22
C ARG A 111 -12.93 -3.50 -20.51
N LEU A 112 -12.67 -4.37 -21.48
CA LEU A 112 -13.58 -5.48 -21.80
C LEU A 112 -13.78 -6.42 -20.61
N LYS A 113 -12.71 -6.74 -19.86
CA LYS A 113 -12.82 -7.58 -18.66
C LYS A 113 -13.62 -6.90 -17.55
N ASP A 114 -13.41 -5.61 -17.36
CA ASP A 114 -14.14 -4.82 -16.36
C ASP A 114 -15.64 -4.75 -16.72
N ASP A 115 -15.95 -4.52 -17.99
CA ASP A 115 -17.33 -4.50 -18.49
C ASP A 115 -18.00 -5.88 -18.39
N GLU A 116 -17.28 -6.97 -18.66
CA GLU A 116 -17.78 -8.33 -18.45
C GLU A 116 -18.05 -8.63 -16.98
N ALA A 117 -17.19 -8.18 -16.06
CA ALA A 117 -17.41 -8.34 -14.62
C ALA A 117 -18.65 -7.55 -14.18
N ALA A 118 -18.76 -6.28 -14.60
CA ALA A 118 -19.93 -5.45 -14.32
C ALA A 118 -21.23 -6.08 -14.87
N LEU A 119 -21.19 -6.68 -16.06
CA LEU A 119 -22.34 -7.38 -16.63
C LEU A 119 -22.74 -8.60 -15.79
N ARG A 120 -21.77 -9.41 -15.32
CA ARG A 120 -22.04 -10.55 -14.43
C ARG A 120 -22.67 -10.09 -13.12
N ASP A 121 -22.16 -9.03 -12.52
CA ASP A 121 -22.71 -8.46 -11.28
C ASP A 121 -24.15 -7.96 -11.49
N GLN A 122 -24.41 -7.28 -12.61
CA GLN A 122 -25.76 -6.85 -12.97
C GLN A 122 -26.71 -8.03 -13.19
N GLN A 123 -26.25 -9.14 -13.77
CA GLN A 123 -27.05 -10.35 -13.94
C GLN A 123 -27.39 -11.00 -12.58
N LEU A 124 -26.41 -11.12 -11.68
CA LEU A 124 -26.62 -11.63 -10.33
C LEU A 124 -27.59 -10.75 -9.54
N LEU A 125 -27.43 -9.42 -9.63
CA LEU A 125 -28.34 -8.46 -9.01
C LEU A 125 -29.75 -8.58 -9.60
N ASN A 126 -29.88 -8.75 -10.91
CA ASN A 126 -31.17 -8.94 -11.56
C ASN A 126 -31.86 -10.22 -11.08
N GLU A 127 -31.10 -11.32 -10.94
CA GLU A 127 -31.61 -12.58 -10.41
C GLU A 127 -32.03 -12.45 -8.95
N ALA A 128 -31.20 -11.85 -8.09
CA ALA A 128 -31.53 -11.60 -6.69
C ALA A 128 -32.77 -10.70 -6.53
N LEU A 129 -32.91 -9.67 -7.37
CA LEU A 129 -34.10 -8.82 -7.39
C LEU A 129 -35.34 -9.57 -7.84
N LYS A 130 -35.24 -10.43 -8.87
CA LYS A 130 -36.36 -11.28 -9.30
C LYS A 130 -36.79 -12.23 -8.17
N GLN A 131 -35.85 -12.92 -7.54
CA GLN A 131 -36.12 -13.76 -6.38
C GLN A 131 -36.78 -12.95 -5.25
N ARG A 132 -36.30 -11.74 -4.96
CA ARG A 132 -36.90 -10.88 -3.94
C ARG A 132 -38.33 -10.48 -4.31
N ILE A 133 -38.58 -10.09 -5.56
CA ILE A 133 -39.93 -9.77 -6.04
C ILE A 133 -40.86 -10.98 -5.91
N GLU A 134 -40.38 -12.18 -6.25
CA GLU A 134 -41.15 -13.41 -6.07
C GLU A 134 -41.46 -13.68 -4.60
N THR A 135 -40.45 -13.59 -3.71
CA THR A 135 -40.68 -13.75 -2.26
C THR A 135 -41.68 -12.73 -1.72
N LEU A 136 -41.57 -11.46 -2.11
CA LEU A 136 -42.49 -10.41 -1.70
C LEU A 136 -43.90 -10.62 -2.24
N ARG A 137 -44.05 -11.16 -3.46
CA ARG A 137 -45.36 -11.56 -4.01
C ARG A 137 -45.95 -12.69 -3.20
N THR A 138 -45.17 -13.74 -2.92
CA THR A 138 -45.64 -14.86 -2.08
C THR A 138 -45.94 -14.43 -0.64
N GLU A 139 -45.18 -13.49 -0.09
CA GLU A 139 -45.39 -12.89 1.23
C GLU A 139 -46.63 -11.99 1.23
N ALA A 140 -46.90 -11.22 0.17
CA ALA A 140 -48.14 -10.46 0.04
C ALA A 140 -49.37 -11.39 -0.10
N ASP A 141 -49.24 -12.45 -0.90
CA ASP A 141 -50.30 -13.44 -1.12
C ASP A 141 -50.58 -14.28 0.14
N SER A 142 -49.56 -14.58 0.95
CA SER A 142 -49.70 -15.29 2.24
C SER A 142 -49.98 -14.37 3.43
N GLY A 143 -49.53 -13.12 3.34
CA GLY A 143 -49.58 -12.06 4.34
C GLY A 143 -50.85 -11.20 4.29
N ALA A 144 -51.83 -11.56 3.46
CA ALA A 144 -53.19 -11.03 3.54
C ALA A 144 -53.84 -11.15 4.95
N ASN A 145 -53.18 -11.83 5.91
CA ASN A 145 -53.60 -11.96 7.31
C ASN A 145 -52.66 -11.37 8.38
N ALA A 146 -51.49 -10.78 8.06
CA ALA A 146 -50.58 -10.22 9.08
C ALA A 146 -50.39 -8.71 8.88
N GLN A 147 -50.78 -7.90 9.87
CA GLN A 147 -50.61 -6.45 9.79
C GLN A 147 -49.12 -6.06 9.83
N PRO A 148 -48.70 -5.05 9.04
CA PRO A 148 -47.32 -4.56 9.03
C PRO A 148 -46.86 -4.02 10.41
N GLU A 149 -47.80 -3.65 11.29
CA GLU A 149 -47.49 -3.26 12.67
C GLU A 149 -46.94 -4.41 13.52
N ASP A 150 -47.40 -5.65 13.29
CA ASP A 150 -46.96 -6.82 14.06
C ASP A 150 -45.56 -7.29 13.64
N GLU A 151 -45.18 -7.10 12.38
CA GLU A 151 -43.83 -7.38 11.90
C GLU A 151 -42.81 -6.38 12.42
N ALA A 152 -43.16 -5.10 12.46
CA ALA A 152 -42.31 -4.07 13.06
C ALA A 152 -42.06 -4.35 14.55
N ARG A 153 -43.10 -4.78 15.28
CA ARG A 153 -42.97 -5.19 16.69
C ARG A 153 -42.04 -6.40 16.85
N LYS A 154 -42.18 -7.43 16.02
CA LYS A 154 -41.28 -8.60 16.03
C LYS A 154 -39.81 -8.21 15.79
N ARG A 155 -39.54 -7.34 14.81
CA ARG A 155 -38.17 -6.84 14.55
C ARG A 155 -37.60 -6.04 15.73
N ILE A 156 -38.41 -5.21 16.37
CA ILE A 156 -38.00 -4.48 17.58
C ILE A 156 -37.69 -5.44 18.73
N GLU A 157 -38.49 -6.50 18.90
CA GLU A 157 -38.23 -7.52 19.91
C GLU A 157 -36.96 -8.32 19.61
N GLU A 158 -36.70 -8.67 18.35
CA GLU A 158 -35.46 -9.31 17.94
C GLU A 158 -34.23 -8.45 18.22
N LEU A 159 -34.27 -7.15 17.88
CA LEU A 159 -33.20 -6.22 18.20
C LEU A 159 -33.00 -6.06 19.70
N ARG A 160 -34.09 -6.03 20.48
CA ARG A 160 -34.02 -6.03 21.95
C ARG A 160 -33.38 -7.30 22.49
N ARG A 161 -33.71 -8.48 21.93
CA ARG A 161 -33.08 -9.76 22.31
C ARG A 161 -31.59 -9.75 21.98
N LYS A 162 -31.20 -9.31 20.78
CA LYS A 162 -29.79 -9.17 20.38
C LYS A 162 -29.02 -8.21 21.30
N LYS A 163 -29.61 -7.06 21.66
CA LYS A 163 -29.00 -6.15 22.64
C LYS A 163 -28.80 -6.82 24.00
N GLN A 164 -29.77 -7.61 24.46
CA GLN A 164 -29.65 -8.35 25.71
C GLN A 164 -28.59 -9.45 25.65
N THR A 165 -28.42 -10.15 24.53
CA THR A 165 -27.36 -11.16 24.38
C THR A 165 -26.00 -10.51 24.41
N TYR A 166 -25.78 -9.43 23.66
CA TYR A 166 -24.51 -8.70 23.68
C TYR A 166 -24.19 -8.14 25.08
N ASN A 167 -25.16 -7.53 25.76
CA ASN A 167 -24.94 -7.06 27.13
C ASN A 167 -24.53 -8.19 28.09
N LYS A 168 -25.13 -9.39 27.94
CA LYS A 168 -24.77 -10.57 28.74
C LYS A 168 -23.35 -11.03 28.42
N GLU A 169 -22.98 -11.11 27.15
CA GLU A 169 -21.64 -11.52 26.71
C GLU A 169 -20.57 -10.51 27.16
N THR A 170 -20.79 -9.21 26.99
CA THR A 170 -19.91 -8.16 27.49
C THR A 170 -19.73 -8.26 29.00
N SER A 171 -20.81 -8.50 29.76
CA SER A 171 -20.71 -8.66 31.22
C SER A 171 -19.91 -9.90 31.65
N LYS A 172 -19.97 -10.99 30.87
CA LYS A 172 -19.17 -12.20 31.11
C LYS A 172 -17.70 -11.94 30.79
N LEU A 173 -17.42 -11.29 29.66
CA LEU A 173 -16.07 -10.95 29.23
C LEU A 173 -15.39 -9.98 30.20
N MET A 174 -16.11 -8.97 30.69
CA MET A 174 -15.56 -8.02 31.66
C MET A 174 -15.23 -8.72 32.99
N LYS A 175 -16.05 -9.68 33.43
CA LYS A 175 -15.76 -10.49 34.62
C LYS A 175 -14.54 -11.39 34.43
N SER A 176 -14.38 -12.03 33.27
CA SER A 176 -13.20 -12.85 32.99
C SER A 176 -11.93 -12.00 32.89
N LEU A 177 -12.03 -10.79 32.31
CA LEU A 177 -10.93 -9.85 32.22
C LEU A 177 -10.48 -9.40 33.61
N ASN A 178 -11.42 -8.97 34.46
CA ASN A 178 -11.11 -8.57 35.84
C ASN A 178 -10.47 -9.72 36.63
N ARG A 179 -10.97 -10.95 36.47
CA ARG A 179 -10.38 -12.13 37.10
C ARG A 179 -8.95 -12.39 36.59
N PHE A 180 -8.71 -12.28 35.30
CA PHE A 180 -7.38 -12.43 34.73
C PHE A 180 -6.41 -11.36 35.26
N ILE A 181 -6.88 -10.12 35.39
CA ILE A 181 -6.10 -9.02 35.97
C ILE A 181 -5.71 -9.37 37.40
N ASP A 182 -6.65 -9.82 38.23
CA ASP A 182 -6.40 -10.07 39.65
C ASP A 182 -5.54 -11.31 39.89
N ASP A 183 -5.81 -12.40 39.18
CA ASP A 183 -5.16 -13.69 39.40
C ASP A 183 -3.72 -13.71 38.83
N HIS A 184 -3.46 -13.01 37.72
CA HIS A 184 -2.19 -13.12 36.98
C HIS A 184 -1.50 -11.76 36.79
N LEU A 185 -2.20 -10.80 36.20
CA LEU A 185 -1.57 -9.57 35.71
C LEU A 185 -1.11 -8.64 36.84
N ALA A 186 -1.89 -8.56 37.93
CA ALA A 186 -1.64 -7.71 39.08
C ALA A 186 -0.29 -8.01 39.75
N VAL A 187 0.03 -9.29 39.94
CA VAL A 187 1.29 -9.74 40.52
C VAL A 187 2.47 -9.44 39.58
N MET A 188 2.28 -9.65 38.27
CA MET A 188 3.32 -9.39 37.27
C MET A 188 3.59 -7.88 37.12
N LEU A 189 2.55 -7.04 37.08
CA LEU A 189 2.67 -5.59 36.98
C LEU A 189 3.34 -5.00 38.22
N ALA A 190 2.99 -5.51 39.42
CA ALA A 190 3.67 -5.11 40.65
C ALA A 190 5.16 -5.49 40.64
N ALA A 191 5.52 -6.64 40.04
CA ALA A 191 6.92 -7.00 39.87
C ALA A 191 7.65 -6.02 38.93
N GLU A 192 7.07 -5.66 37.78
CA GLU A 192 7.64 -4.68 36.83
C GLU A 192 7.80 -3.29 37.49
N ALA A 193 6.79 -2.82 38.23
CA ALA A 193 6.84 -1.55 38.95
C ALA A 193 7.96 -1.49 39.99
N MET A 194 8.30 -2.63 40.60
CA MET A 194 9.39 -2.77 41.57
C MET A 194 10.75 -3.06 40.92
N GLY A 195 10.87 -2.96 39.59
CA GLY A 195 12.12 -3.20 38.84
C GLY A 195 12.43 -4.66 38.56
N GLY A 196 11.41 -5.53 38.64
CA GLY A 196 11.46 -6.93 38.23
C GLY A 196 11.38 -7.11 36.71
N PRO A 197 11.29 -8.36 36.22
CA PRO A 197 11.20 -8.65 34.79
C PRO A 197 9.94 -8.03 34.19
N VAL A 198 10.04 -7.68 32.91
CA VAL A 198 8.95 -7.06 32.15
C VAL A 198 7.81 -8.06 31.95
N VAL A 199 6.57 -7.60 32.14
CA VAL A 199 5.39 -8.44 31.94
C VAL A 199 5.30 -8.89 30.48
N GLY A 200 5.35 -10.22 30.25
CA GLY A 200 5.25 -10.87 28.94
C GLY A 200 6.55 -11.40 28.33
N ASP A 201 7.72 -11.10 28.92
CA ASP A 201 9.02 -11.57 28.40
C ASP A 201 9.41 -12.97 28.92
N LEU A 202 8.84 -13.38 30.07
CA LEU A 202 9.00 -14.72 30.63
C LEU A 202 7.87 -15.64 30.14
N MET A 203 8.19 -16.50 29.18
CA MET A 203 7.24 -17.36 28.48
C MET A 203 6.57 -18.43 29.37
N ASN A 204 7.11 -18.74 30.57
CA ASN A 204 6.60 -19.72 31.52
C ASN A 204 7.05 -19.37 32.96
N ALA A 205 6.45 -18.38 33.61
CA ALA A 205 6.70 -18.10 35.03
C ALA A 205 5.39 -18.19 35.80
N ASP A 206 5.30 -19.14 36.74
CA ASP A 206 4.12 -19.33 37.57
C ASP A 206 3.95 -18.15 38.55
N ALA A 207 2.70 -17.72 38.76
CA ALA A 207 2.37 -16.58 39.64
C ALA A 207 2.94 -16.76 41.06
N GLU A 208 3.10 -18.00 41.52
CA GLU A 208 3.72 -18.35 42.81
C GLU A 208 5.24 -18.13 42.83
N GLU A 209 5.95 -18.36 41.72
CA GLU A 209 7.39 -18.12 41.59
C GLU A 209 7.71 -16.62 41.47
N ILE A 210 6.82 -15.86 40.83
CA ILE A 210 6.92 -14.39 40.71
C ILE A 210 6.64 -13.75 42.08
N ALA A 211 5.69 -14.27 42.85
CA ALA A 211 5.40 -13.82 44.22
C ALA A 211 6.59 -14.03 45.19
N ALA A 212 7.41 -15.07 44.97
CA ALA A 212 8.65 -15.32 45.73
C ALA A 212 9.66 -14.15 45.60
N GLY A 213 9.60 -13.40 44.51
CA GLY A 213 10.28 -12.13 44.30
C GLY A 213 11.68 -12.23 43.68
N PHE A 214 12.12 -11.12 43.11
CA PHE A 214 13.36 -10.99 42.37
C PHE A 214 14.45 -10.31 43.21
N ASN A 215 15.71 -10.56 42.90
CA ASN A 215 16.82 -9.75 43.42
C ASN A 215 16.91 -8.41 42.66
N ALA A 216 17.69 -7.45 43.18
CA ALA A 216 17.93 -6.15 42.52
C ALA A 216 18.62 -6.23 41.14
N GLN A 217 18.87 -7.46 40.62
CA GLN A 217 19.44 -7.75 39.32
C GLN A 217 18.46 -8.53 38.41
N GLY A 218 17.16 -8.57 38.75
CA GLY A 218 16.11 -9.15 37.90
C GLY A 218 16.08 -10.69 37.83
N LYS A 219 16.83 -11.41 38.68
CA LYS A 219 16.83 -12.89 38.70
C LYS A 219 15.90 -13.42 39.79
N LEU A 220 15.18 -14.51 39.50
CA LEU A 220 14.32 -15.22 40.46
C LEU A 220 15.13 -15.64 41.69
N LYS A 221 14.63 -15.33 42.89
CA LYS A 221 15.14 -15.93 44.12
C LYS A 221 14.66 -17.38 44.21
N LYS A 222 15.58 -18.34 44.09
CA LYS A 222 15.28 -19.75 44.41
C LYS A 222 14.82 -19.84 45.88
N PRO A 223 13.76 -20.61 46.19
CA PRO A 223 13.35 -20.84 47.57
C PRO A 223 14.52 -21.52 48.30
N LYS A 224 14.98 -20.87 49.37
CA LYS A 224 16.17 -21.30 50.10
C LYS A 224 15.80 -22.52 50.95
N GLY A 225 16.12 -23.71 50.44
CA GLY A 225 16.28 -24.90 51.27
C GLY A 225 17.34 -24.64 52.35
N GLU A 226 17.06 -25.14 53.55
CA GLU A 226 17.86 -25.01 54.77
C GLU A 226 19.36 -25.17 54.50
N THR A 227 20.15 -24.13 54.79
CA THR A 227 21.59 -24.29 55.01
C THR A 227 22.10 -23.24 56.00
N ASN A 228 22.37 -23.78 57.20
CA ASN A 228 23.44 -23.47 58.14
C ASN A 228 23.61 -22.02 58.65
N LYS A 229 23.34 -21.87 59.94
CA LYS A 229 23.81 -20.78 60.80
C LYS A 229 25.33 -20.91 60.94
N ASP A 230 26.08 -19.92 60.48
CA ASP A 230 27.20 -19.29 61.20
C ASP A 230 28.19 -18.62 60.23
N LYS A 231 28.65 -17.43 60.67
CA LYS A 231 29.80 -16.62 60.19
C LYS A 231 29.44 -15.35 59.41
N SER A 232 29.21 -14.30 60.22
CA SER A 232 29.92 -13.02 60.18
C SER A 232 29.99 -12.25 58.85
N GLN A 233 29.08 -11.29 58.68
CA GLN A 233 29.40 -9.86 58.46
C GLN A 233 28.07 -9.12 58.24
N ARG A 234 27.67 -8.29 59.21
CA ARG A 234 26.53 -7.37 59.05
C ARG A 234 26.96 -6.27 58.08
N ARG A 235 26.18 -6.08 57.01
CA ARG A 235 26.36 -4.96 56.08
C ARG A 235 25.71 -3.70 56.68
N ILE A 236 26.23 -2.54 56.32
CA ILE A 236 25.94 -1.23 56.91
C ILE A 236 24.48 -0.77 56.69
N ASP A 237 23.69 -1.51 55.89
CA ASP A 237 22.27 -1.23 55.65
C ASP A 237 21.35 -1.56 56.85
N ASP A 238 21.81 -2.30 57.86
CA ASP A 238 21.01 -2.64 59.06
C ASP A 238 20.89 -1.49 60.08
N ILE A 239 21.44 -0.30 59.79
CA ILE A 239 21.43 0.86 60.71
C ILE A 239 20.23 1.80 60.47
N TRP A 240 19.50 1.67 59.37
CA TRP A 240 18.33 2.52 59.08
C TRP A 240 16.99 1.76 59.12
N GLY A 241 16.49 1.53 60.34
CA GLY A 241 15.08 1.25 60.64
C GLY A 241 14.70 -0.24 60.75
N PRO A 242 13.71 -0.61 61.60
CA PRO A 242 13.39 -2.00 61.86
C PRO A 242 12.76 -2.63 60.62
N SER A 243 13.45 -3.61 60.04
CA SER A 243 12.86 -4.51 59.05
C SER A 243 11.91 -5.46 59.75
N ASP A 244 10.63 -5.11 59.77
CA ASP A 244 9.57 -6.06 60.07
C ASP A 244 9.69 -7.25 59.10
N GLY A 245 9.96 -8.42 59.67
CA GLY A 245 9.92 -9.71 59.00
C GLY A 245 8.50 -10.06 58.59
N SER A 246 8.00 -9.47 57.51
CA SER A 246 6.85 -9.97 56.76
C SER A 246 6.86 -9.40 55.34
N SER A 247 7.74 -9.93 54.50
CA SER A 247 7.79 -9.59 53.06
C SER A 247 6.57 -10.11 52.27
N GLY A 248 5.64 -10.83 52.91
CA GLY A 248 4.44 -11.38 52.26
C GLY A 248 3.24 -10.42 52.24
N GLY A 249 3.08 -9.57 53.25
CA GLY A 249 1.94 -8.63 53.35
C GLY A 249 2.04 -7.46 52.38
N LYS A 250 3.15 -6.71 52.42
CA LYS A 250 3.37 -5.54 51.54
C LYS A 250 3.35 -5.86 50.04
N LYS A 251 3.72 -7.09 49.64
CA LYS A 251 3.68 -7.51 48.23
C LYS A 251 2.26 -7.72 47.71
N ARG A 252 1.34 -8.21 48.56
CA ARG A 252 -0.07 -8.35 48.19
C ARG A 252 -0.73 -6.99 48.03
N ASP A 253 -0.41 -6.03 48.91
CA ASP A 253 -0.97 -4.68 48.83
C ASP A 253 -0.53 -3.92 47.56
N VAL A 254 0.72 -4.10 47.12
CA VAL A 254 1.23 -3.50 45.88
C VAL A 254 0.64 -4.19 44.64
N ALA A 255 0.46 -5.52 44.68
CA ALA A 255 -0.22 -6.26 43.60
C ALA A 255 -1.68 -5.82 43.46
N THR A 256 -2.42 -5.69 44.56
CA THR A 256 -3.81 -5.22 44.50
C THR A 256 -3.90 -3.79 43.97
N ALA A 257 -2.98 -2.90 44.37
CA ALA A 257 -2.94 -1.53 43.84
C ALA A 257 -2.66 -1.49 42.32
N ALA A 258 -1.73 -2.32 41.82
CA ALA A 258 -1.45 -2.43 40.39
C ALA A 258 -2.64 -3.01 39.60
N GLY A 259 -3.36 -3.97 40.19
CA GLY A 259 -4.58 -4.53 39.62
C GLY A 259 -5.74 -3.52 39.54
N GLU A 260 -5.91 -2.70 40.59
CA GLU A 260 -6.89 -1.61 40.60
C GLU A 260 -6.57 -0.53 39.59
N GLU A 261 -5.30 -0.11 39.48
CA GLU A 261 -4.84 0.87 38.50
C GLU A 261 -5.08 0.38 37.06
N MET A 262 -4.78 -0.89 36.77
CA MET A 262 -5.05 -1.49 35.46
C MET A 262 -6.55 -1.50 35.15
N ARG A 263 -7.41 -1.87 36.11
CA ARG A 263 -8.87 -1.87 35.92
C ARG A 263 -9.41 -0.47 35.67
N GLN A 264 -9.04 0.50 36.49
CA GLN A 264 -9.44 1.89 36.34
C GLN A 264 -9.02 2.45 34.97
N LEU A 265 -7.77 2.20 34.55
CA LEU A 265 -7.28 2.65 33.25
C LEU A 265 -8.04 2.00 32.09
N THR A 266 -8.32 0.70 32.15
CA THR A 266 -9.10 0.02 31.10
C THR A 266 -10.54 0.52 31.02
N GLU A 267 -11.17 0.79 32.17
CA GLU A 267 -12.52 1.34 32.22
C GLU A 267 -12.57 2.76 31.66
N GLU A 268 -11.63 3.62 32.05
CA GLU A 268 -11.54 4.99 31.55
C GLU A 268 -11.30 5.02 30.03
N LEU A 269 -10.45 4.13 29.51
CA LEU A 269 -10.20 4.01 28.08
C LEU A 269 -11.42 3.52 27.29
N LEU A 270 -12.15 2.53 27.81
CA LEU A 270 -13.38 2.04 27.17
C LEU A 270 -14.48 3.11 27.18
N ASN A 271 -14.67 3.79 28.31
CA ASN A 271 -15.65 4.86 28.43
C ASN A 271 -15.32 6.02 27.48
N LYS A 272 -14.04 6.42 27.40
CA LYS A 272 -13.60 7.48 26.48
C LYS A 272 -13.75 7.11 25.01
N LEU A 273 -13.53 5.85 24.65
CA LEU A 273 -13.78 5.38 23.28
C LEU A 273 -15.25 5.49 22.92
N VAL A 274 -16.16 5.10 23.82
CA VAL A 274 -17.61 5.21 23.61
C VAL A 274 -18.06 6.67 23.55
N GLU A 275 -17.52 7.54 24.40
CA GLU A 275 -17.78 8.99 24.37
C GLU A 275 -17.32 9.65 23.06
N ALA A 276 -16.18 9.21 22.52
CA ALA A 276 -15.59 9.79 21.32
C ALA A 276 -16.36 9.49 20.01
N LYS A 277 -17.27 8.49 20.00
CA LYS A 277 -18.16 8.14 18.87
C LYS A 277 -17.46 8.17 17.49
N GLY A 278 -16.24 7.65 17.40
CA GLY A 278 -15.46 7.57 16.16
C GLY A 278 -14.47 8.71 15.88
N SER A 279 -14.41 9.74 16.74
CA SER A 279 -13.43 10.82 16.64
C SER A 279 -12.09 10.42 17.26
N SER A 280 -11.10 10.15 16.41
CA SER A 280 -9.76 9.72 16.81
C SER A 280 -8.98 10.72 17.69
N SER A 281 -9.39 11.99 17.72
CA SER A 281 -8.75 13.06 18.50
C SER A 281 -9.24 13.15 19.95
N ASP A 282 -10.46 12.67 20.23
CA ASP A 282 -11.10 12.84 21.55
C ASP A 282 -11.03 11.57 22.40
N ALA A 283 -10.55 10.46 21.84
CA ALA A 283 -10.39 9.17 22.49
C ALA A 283 -9.13 9.05 23.38
N TYR A 284 -8.43 10.16 23.68
CA TYR A 284 -7.22 10.15 24.50
C TYR A 284 -7.52 10.37 25.97
N VAL A 285 -7.00 9.48 26.82
CA VAL A 285 -6.94 9.61 28.28
C VAL A 285 -5.60 10.23 28.67
N ARG A 286 -5.60 11.15 29.64
CA ARG A 286 -4.38 11.75 30.18
C ARG A 286 -3.93 11.00 31.43
N LEU A 287 -2.72 10.45 31.37
CA LEU A 287 -2.08 9.78 32.50
C LEU A 287 -1.41 10.80 33.43
N PRO A 288 -1.48 10.62 34.76
CA PRO A 288 -0.81 11.50 35.72
C PRO A 288 0.70 11.29 35.77
N TYR A 289 1.17 10.06 35.56
CA TYR A 289 2.56 9.66 35.46
C TYR A 289 2.67 8.41 34.58
N GLU A 290 3.88 7.98 34.26
CA GLU A 290 4.09 6.78 33.45
C GLU A 290 3.82 5.52 34.30
N THR A 291 2.77 4.77 33.94
CA THR A 291 2.32 3.58 34.69
C THR A 291 2.77 2.29 34.02
N ALA A 292 3.06 1.25 34.80
CA ALA A 292 3.38 -0.08 34.25
C ALA A 292 2.22 -0.64 33.41
N SER A 293 0.98 -0.36 33.84
CA SER A 293 -0.26 -0.70 33.14
C SER A 293 -0.33 -0.07 31.73
N ALA A 294 0.03 1.21 31.58
CA ALA A 294 0.06 1.88 30.27
C ALA A 294 1.13 1.27 29.35
N ARG A 295 2.34 1.00 29.87
CA ARG A 295 3.39 0.34 29.09
C ARG A 295 2.97 -1.05 28.61
N PHE A 296 2.32 -1.83 29.47
CA PHE A 296 1.81 -3.15 29.14
C PHE A 296 0.75 -3.10 28.02
N LEU A 297 -0.23 -2.20 28.11
CA LEU A 297 -1.29 -2.04 27.10
C LEU A 297 -0.75 -1.67 25.72
N ILE A 298 0.34 -0.90 25.69
CA ILE A 298 0.96 -0.46 24.43
C ILE A 298 1.81 -1.58 23.84
N ARG A 299 2.55 -2.30 24.68
CA ARG A 299 3.33 -3.47 24.27
C ARG A 299 2.45 -4.61 23.73
N SER A 300 1.27 -4.78 24.31
CA SER A 300 0.26 -5.76 23.84
C SER A 300 -0.52 -5.29 22.61
N ASN A 301 -0.20 -4.11 22.07
CA ASN A 301 -0.88 -3.49 20.92
C ASN A 301 -2.38 -3.25 21.10
N VAL A 302 -2.84 -3.16 22.35
CA VAL A 302 -4.24 -2.84 22.69
C VAL A 302 -4.46 -1.32 22.76
N ALA A 303 -3.40 -0.56 23.04
CA ALA A 303 -3.42 0.88 23.15
C ALA A 303 -2.24 1.54 22.41
N GLN A 304 -2.35 2.85 22.16
CA GLN A 304 -1.33 3.66 21.49
C GLN A 304 -1.13 5.00 22.22
N PHE A 305 0.13 5.45 22.30
CA PHE A 305 0.45 6.80 22.75
C PHE A 305 0.10 7.84 21.69
N HIS A 306 -0.17 9.07 22.13
CA HIS A 306 -0.25 10.21 21.25
C HIS A 306 1.13 10.51 20.65
N PRO A 307 1.28 10.72 19.32
CA PRO A 307 2.59 10.90 18.68
C PRO A 307 3.45 12.05 19.22
N LYS A 308 2.82 13.05 19.84
CA LYS A 308 3.48 14.24 20.41
C LYS A 308 3.46 14.29 21.94
N ASP A 309 2.70 13.43 22.61
CA ASP A 309 2.51 13.51 24.06
C ASP A 309 2.46 12.10 24.67
N ALA A 310 3.56 11.70 25.32
CA ALA A 310 3.69 10.38 25.94
C ALA A 310 2.81 10.21 27.18
N MET A 311 2.15 11.26 27.67
CA MET A 311 1.19 11.17 28.78
C MET A 311 -0.25 10.95 28.29
N ARG A 312 -0.47 10.87 26.98
CA ARG A 312 -1.80 10.61 26.42
C ARG A 312 -1.85 9.24 25.76
N ILE A 313 -2.83 8.44 26.16
CA ILE A 313 -3.03 7.08 25.67
C ILE A 313 -4.44 6.92 25.13
N ARG A 314 -4.60 6.20 24.02
CA ARG A 314 -5.90 5.84 23.45
C ARG A 314 -5.98 4.33 23.22
N LEU A 315 -7.20 3.78 23.26
CA LEU A 315 -7.47 2.40 22.92
C LEU A 315 -7.57 2.24 21.40
N VAL A 316 -7.07 1.11 20.86
CA VAL A 316 -7.25 0.77 19.45
C VAL A 316 -8.71 0.38 19.23
N ASP A 317 -9.38 1.05 18.30
CA ASP A 317 -10.80 0.81 18.03
C ASP A 317 -11.00 -0.47 17.22
N TYR A 318 -11.35 -1.55 17.91
CA TYR A 318 -11.69 -2.85 17.32
C TYR A 318 -13.16 -2.96 16.90
N GLY A 319 -13.99 -1.96 17.22
CA GLY A 319 -15.44 -2.00 16.94
C GLY A 319 -15.83 -1.32 15.62
N ARG A 320 -14.90 -0.64 14.96
CA ARG A 320 -15.17 0.11 13.73
C ARG A 320 -14.91 -0.76 12.50
N GLU A 321 -15.98 -1.31 11.94
CA GLU A 321 -15.98 -1.91 10.60
C GLU A 321 -16.34 -0.84 9.54
N LEU A 322 -15.91 -1.02 8.29
CA LEU A 322 -16.11 -0.03 7.21
C LEU A 322 -17.55 0.02 6.67
N ASP A 323 -18.40 -0.94 7.06
CA ASP A 323 -19.76 -1.15 6.53
C ASP A 323 -20.89 -0.81 7.53
N ASP A 324 -20.58 -0.35 8.76
CA ASP A 324 -21.53 0.15 9.77
C ASP A 324 -21.39 1.68 9.98
#